data_AF-A0A5C4T256-F1
#
_entry.id   AF-A0A5C4T256-F1
#
_cell.length_a   1.000
_cell.length_b   1.000
_cell.length_c   1.000
_cell.angle_alpha   90.00
_cell.angle_beta   90.00
_cell.angle_gamma   90.00
#
_symmetry.space_group_name_H-M   'P 1'
#
loop_
_entity.id
_entity.type
_entity.pdbx_description
1 polymer ?
#
loop_
_entity_poly.entity_id
_entity_poly.type
_entity_poly.pdbx_seq_one_letter_code
_entity_poly.pdbx_strand_id
1 'polypeptide(L)'
;MATLKIIDAHTGEWLDFLNQPLTKTFSPAGEWLIHTAPDSEIEYAAAILWDNELLQLENEPFIKNGYSLVPFRELMTKLGAKINWDPVARKVTASKDGTTIELTIDSNTTFINGKEQTLEAPAIIKDGRTYIPVRLVLETFNVHVGWSNESRLVLVSSDGNPLVLSPEEQKKYRFQAQLNWENKMHK
;
A
#
# COMPACT_ATOMS: atom_id res chain seq x y z
N MET A 1 6.11 5.77 -31.35
CA MET A 1 5.23 6.41 -32.37
C MET A 1 3.82 5.92 -32.09
N ALA A 2 2.85 6.82 -31.89
CA ALA A 2 1.48 6.43 -31.56
C ALA A 2 0.75 5.96 -32.82
N THR A 3 0.28 4.71 -32.83
CA THR A 3 -0.50 4.14 -33.93
C THR A 3 -1.95 4.59 -33.80
N LEU A 4 -2.47 5.30 -34.81
CA LEU A 4 -3.89 5.63 -34.90
C LEU A 4 -4.71 4.35 -35.14
N LYS A 5 -5.81 4.17 -34.40
CA LYS A 5 -6.67 2.96 -34.47
C LYS A 5 -8.10 3.37 -34.80
N ILE A 6 -8.76 2.59 -35.66
CA ILE A 6 -10.12 2.88 -36.15
C ILE A 6 -10.95 1.59 -36.00
N ILE A 7 -12.25 1.73 -35.69
CA ILE A 7 -13.21 0.62 -35.58
C ILE A 7 -14.03 0.56 -36.87
N ASP A 8 -14.15 -0.62 -37.48
CA ASP A 8 -15.04 -0.85 -38.62
C ASP A 8 -16.51 -0.83 -38.16
N ALA A 9 -17.35 0.00 -38.79
CA ALA A 9 -18.73 0.21 -38.37
C ALA A 9 -19.70 -0.94 -38.77
N HIS A 10 -19.27 -1.84 -39.66
CA HIS A 10 -20.08 -2.95 -40.15
C HIS A 10 -19.72 -4.28 -39.47
N THR A 11 -18.43 -4.51 -39.22
CA THR A 11 -17.95 -5.76 -38.61
C THR A 11 -17.63 -5.62 -37.12
N GLY A 12 -17.40 -4.40 -36.63
CA GLY A 12 -17.00 -4.15 -35.24
C GLY A 12 -15.55 -4.51 -34.94
N GLU A 13 -14.76 -4.85 -35.96
CA GLU A 13 -13.37 -5.25 -35.81
C GLU A 13 -12.43 -4.05 -35.70
N TRP A 14 -11.34 -4.21 -34.95
CA TRP A 14 -10.28 -3.20 -34.86
C TRP A 14 -9.34 -3.33 -36.05
N LEU A 15 -9.14 -2.24 -36.76
CA LEU A 15 -8.25 -2.16 -37.91
C LEU A 15 -6.97 -1.38 -37.57
N ASP A 16 -5.86 -1.75 -38.21
CA ASP A 16 -4.64 -0.94 -38.20
C ASP A 16 -4.72 0.25 -39.18
N PHE A 17 -3.63 1.04 -39.26
CA PHE A 17 -3.55 2.20 -40.15
C PHE A 17 -3.55 1.83 -41.65
N LEU A 18 -3.42 0.54 -41.98
CA LEU A 18 -3.50 0.00 -43.33
C LEU A 18 -4.85 -0.69 -43.59
N ASN A 19 -5.83 -0.50 -42.70
CA ASN A 19 -7.17 -1.09 -42.79
C ASN A 19 -7.17 -2.63 -42.76
N GLN A 20 -6.15 -3.25 -42.16
CA GLN A 20 -6.08 -4.70 -41.99
C GLN A 20 -6.66 -5.13 -40.64
N PRO A 21 -7.42 -6.24 -40.58
CA PRO A 21 -7.96 -6.75 -39.34
C PRO A 21 -6.83 -7.18 -38.40
N LEU A 22 -6.87 -6.68 -37.16
CA LEU A 22 -5.91 -7.06 -36.13
C LEU A 22 -6.18 -8.50 -35.68
N THR A 23 -5.46 -9.47 -36.26
CA THR A 23 -5.65 -10.91 -36.02
C THR A 23 -4.89 -11.46 -34.80
N LYS A 24 -3.98 -10.67 -34.22
CA LYS A 24 -3.47 -10.95 -32.87
C LYS A 24 -4.47 -10.40 -31.88
N THR A 25 -5.12 -11.30 -31.13
CA THR A 25 -5.80 -10.90 -29.90
C THR A 25 -4.78 -10.13 -29.06
N PHE A 26 -5.01 -8.83 -28.88
CA PHE A 26 -4.36 -8.12 -27.80
C PHE A 26 -4.66 -8.97 -26.58
N SER A 27 -3.61 -9.39 -25.88
CA SER A 27 -3.83 -9.98 -24.58
C SER A 27 -4.79 -9.06 -23.81
N PRO A 28 -5.82 -9.59 -23.12
CA PRO A 28 -6.76 -8.77 -22.38
C PRO A 28 -5.97 -7.71 -21.62
N ALA A 29 -6.54 -6.52 -21.41
CA ALA A 29 -5.87 -5.32 -20.95
C ALA A 29 -5.02 -5.43 -19.64
N GLY A 30 -4.77 -6.63 -19.09
CA GLY A 30 -3.82 -6.98 -18.05
C GLY A 30 -2.40 -7.40 -18.46
N GLU A 31 -2.10 -8.06 -19.59
CA GLU A 31 -0.72 -8.60 -19.77
C GLU A 31 0.34 -7.56 -20.16
N TRP A 32 -0.04 -6.50 -20.87
CA TRP A 32 0.87 -5.42 -21.28
C TRP A 32 1.31 -4.60 -20.07
N LEU A 33 0.42 -4.46 -19.07
CA LEU A 33 0.73 -3.82 -17.78
C LEU A 33 1.76 -4.61 -16.97
N ILE A 34 1.81 -5.93 -17.13
CA ILE A 34 2.66 -6.83 -16.34
C ILE A 34 4.11 -6.87 -16.87
N HIS A 35 4.32 -6.53 -18.14
CA HIS A 35 5.62 -6.68 -18.81
C HIS A 35 6.45 -5.39 -18.97
N THR A 36 5.90 -4.19 -18.71
CA THR A 36 6.57 -2.93 -19.05
C THR A 36 6.82 -1.95 -17.90
N ALA A 37 6.65 -2.33 -16.63
CA ALA A 37 7.24 -1.55 -15.54
C ALA A 37 8.62 -2.13 -15.22
N PRO A 38 9.73 -1.64 -15.82
CA PRO A 38 11.05 -2.03 -15.36
C PRO A 38 11.18 -1.65 -13.89
N ASP A 39 11.79 -2.53 -13.07
CA ASP A 39 12.00 -2.30 -11.63
C ASP A 39 12.66 -0.95 -11.29
N SER A 40 13.33 -0.34 -12.29
CA SER A 40 13.97 0.98 -12.23
C SER A 40 13.02 2.18 -12.25
N GLU A 41 11.73 2.02 -12.54
CA GLU A 41 10.71 3.09 -12.52
C GLU A 41 9.86 3.08 -11.24
N ILE A 42 10.09 2.11 -10.36
CA ILE A 42 9.42 2.04 -9.06
C ILE A 42 10.11 3.01 -8.10
N GLU A 43 9.77 4.29 -8.19
CA GLU A 43 10.31 5.35 -7.32
C GLU A 43 9.88 5.20 -5.85
N TYR A 44 8.70 4.60 -5.64
CA TYR A 44 8.03 4.49 -4.34
C TYR A 44 8.43 3.19 -3.62
N ALA A 45 8.73 3.32 -2.33
CA ALA A 45 9.30 2.28 -1.49
C ALA A 45 8.29 1.20 -1.08
N ALA A 46 7.00 1.53 -0.90
CA ALA A 46 5.97 0.53 -0.59
C ALA A 46 4.54 1.01 -0.89
N ALA A 47 3.58 0.07 -0.93
CA ALA A 47 2.15 0.38 -0.91
C ALA A 47 1.37 -0.61 -0.03
N ILE A 48 0.15 -0.26 0.36
CA ILE A 48 -0.68 -1.04 1.29
C ILE A 48 -1.95 -1.46 0.60
N LEU A 49 -2.20 -2.77 0.60
CA LEU A 49 -3.44 -3.37 0.15
C LEU A 49 -4.19 -3.91 1.37
N TRP A 50 -5.35 -3.35 1.65
CA TRP A 50 -6.21 -3.67 2.78
C TRP A 50 -7.47 -4.37 2.28
N ASP A 51 -7.66 -5.66 2.61
CA ASP A 51 -8.83 -6.45 2.16
C ASP A 51 -9.11 -6.31 0.64
N ASN A 52 -8.05 -6.39 -0.18
CA ASN A 52 -8.07 -6.18 -1.64
C ASN A 52 -8.38 -4.74 -2.12
N GLU A 53 -8.36 -3.76 -1.21
CA GLU A 53 -8.51 -2.34 -1.51
C GLU A 53 -7.17 -1.61 -1.29
N LEU A 54 -6.71 -0.82 -2.26
CA LEU A 54 -5.52 0.01 -2.05
C LEU A 54 -5.83 1.12 -1.06
N LEU A 55 -5.11 1.15 0.05
CA LEU A 55 -5.29 2.17 1.07
C LEU A 55 -4.78 3.51 0.54
N GLN A 56 -5.66 4.52 0.51
CA GLN A 56 -5.27 5.88 0.19
C GLN A 56 -4.50 6.48 1.37
N LEU A 57 -3.24 6.83 1.12
CA LEU A 57 -2.36 7.38 2.14
C LEU A 57 -2.06 8.85 1.83
N GLU A 58 -2.01 9.67 2.87
CA GLU A 58 -1.60 11.06 2.68
C GLU A 58 -0.11 11.15 2.36
N ASN A 59 0.68 10.33 3.03
CA ASN A 59 2.11 10.22 2.86
C ASN A 59 2.48 8.78 2.52
N GLU A 60 3.50 8.60 1.69
CA GLU A 60 3.91 7.27 1.26
C GLU A 60 4.57 6.50 2.41
N PRO A 61 4.29 5.19 2.55
CA PRO A 61 5.08 4.31 3.40
C PRO A 61 6.47 4.11 2.78
N PHE A 62 7.47 3.87 3.62
CA PHE A 62 8.83 3.66 3.14
C PHE A 62 9.54 2.56 3.90
N ILE A 63 10.54 1.96 3.26
CA ILE A 63 11.34 0.91 3.86
C ILE A 63 12.61 1.54 4.45
N LYS A 64 12.87 1.31 5.74
CA LYS A 64 14.10 1.73 6.40
C LYS A 64 14.66 0.55 7.19
N ASN A 65 15.93 0.23 6.94
CA ASN A 65 16.63 -0.89 7.59
C ASN A 65 15.89 -2.23 7.48
N GLY A 66 15.19 -2.47 6.37
CA GLY A 66 14.40 -3.69 6.14
C GLY A 66 12.99 -3.68 6.73
N TYR A 67 12.57 -2.59 7.37
CA TYR A 67 11.23 -2.45 7.96
C TYR A 67 10.35 -1.49 7.17
N SER A 68 9.12 -1.92 6.88
CA SER A 68 8.10 -1.08 6.25
C SER A 68 7.48 -0.16 7.29
N LEU A 69 7.81 1.12 7.17
CA LEU A 69 7.32 2.21 8.00
C LEU A 69 6.14 2.87 7.31
N VAL A 70 5.01 2.93 8.02
CA VAL A 70 3.74 3.40 7.48
C VAL A 70 3.20 4.55 8.33
N PRO A 71 2.53 5.56 7.72
CA PRO A 71 1.80 6.57 8.47
C PRO A 71 0.80 5.96 9.46
N PHE A 72 1.01 6.24 10.74
CA PHE A 72 0.23 5.66 11.83
C PHE A 72 -1.25 6.04 11.76
N ARG A 73 -1.53 7.31 11.43
CA ARG A 73 -2.87 7.88 11.57
C ARG A 73 -3.86 7.22 10.62
N GLU A 74 -3.46 6.99 9.39
CA GLU A 74 -4.27 6.46 8.30
C GLU A 74 -4.67 5.01 8.58
N LEU A 75 -3.72 4.20 9.07
CA LEU A 75 -3.98 2.83 9.51
C LEU A 75 -4.99 2.79 10.66
N MET A 76 -4.74 3.59 11.70
CA MET A 76 -5.61 3.63 12.87
C MET A 76 -7.00 4.19 12.54
N THR A 77 -7.09 5.14 11.61
CA THR A 77 -8.36 5.68 11.11
C THR A 77 -9.13 4.64 10.32
N LYS A 78 -8.47 3.88 9.42
CA LYS A 78 -9.11 2.76 8.68
C LYS A 78 -9.64 1.70 9.63
N LEU A 79 -8.94 1.45 10.74
CA LEU A 79 -9.40 0.57 11.80
C LEU A 79 -10.56 1.15 12.63
N GLY A 80 -10.85 2.45 12.54
CA GLY A 80 -11.86 3.10 13.39
C GLY A 80 -11.37 3.36 14.82
N ALA A 81 -10.06 3.37 15.05
CA ALA A 81 -9.48 3.67 16.34
C ALA A 81 -9.49 5.17 16.64
N LYS A 82 -9.63 5.52 17.92
CA LYS A 82 -9.44 6.89 18.42
C LYS A 82 -7.96 7.15 18.59
N ILE A 83 -7.47 8.28 18.08
CA ILE A 83 -6.05 8.63 18.10
C ILE A 83 -5.86 9.90 18.93
N ASN A 84 -4.90 9.88 19.85
CA ASN A 84 -4.48 11.02 20.64
C ASN A 84 -2.96 11.23 20.49
N TRP A 85 -2.53 12.49 20.45
CA TRP A 85 -1.12 12.86 20.41
C TRP A 85 -0.78 13.73 21.62
N ASP A 86 0.22 13.30 22.39
CA ASP A 86 0.82 14.09 23.46
C ASP A 86 2.16 14.68 22.97
N PRO A 87 2.22 15.99 22.69
CA PRO A 87 3.43 16.64 22.21
C PRO A 87 4.53 16.75 23.28
N VAL A 88 4.17 16.78 24.57
CA VAL A 88 5.13 16.92 25.68
C VAL A 88 5.82 15.59 25.92
N ALA A 89 5.06 14.51 25.99
CA ALA A 89 5.59 13.16 26.14
C ALA A 89 6.14 12.57 24.83
N ARG A 90 5.93 13.25 23.69
CA ARG A 90 6.17 12.72 22.33
C ARG A 90 5.56 11.33 22.15
N LYS A 91 4.30 11.19 22.56
CA LYS A 91 3.61 9.90 22.64
C LYS A 91 2.34 9.93 21.82
N VAL A 92 2.16 8.93 20.96
CA VAL A 92 0.89 8.71 20.26
C VAL A 92 0.16 7.54 20.91
N THR A 93 -1.11 7.75 21.21
CA THR A 93 -1.99 6.73 21.79
C THR A 93 -3.10 6.44 20.80
N ALA A 94 -3.37 5.17 20.52
CA ALA A 94 -4.55 4.76 19.79
C ALA A 94 -5.36 3.73 20.57
N SER A 95 -6.68 3.87 20.55
CA SER A 95 -7.59 2.98 21.27
C SER A 95 -8.78 2.54 20.43
N LYS A 96 -9.11 1.25 20.49
CA LYS A 96 -10.25 0.63 19.82
C LYS A 96 -10.66 -0.62 20.58
N ASP A 97 -11.97 -0.80 20.83
CA ASP A 97 -12.56 -2.03 21.39
C ASP A 97 -11.83 -2.60 22.62
N GLY A 98 -11.43 -1.71 23.55
CA GLY A 98 -10.71 -2.09 24.77
C GLY A 98 -9.20 -2.31 24.58
N THR A 99 -8.71 -2.30 23.34
CA THR A 99 -7.28 -2.34 23.01
C THR A 99 -6.69 -0.94 22.96
N THR A 100 -5.58 -0.72 23.66
CA THR A 100 -4.85 0.56 23.69
C THR A 100 -3.39 0.34 23.33
N ILE A 101 -2.89 1.12 22.39
CA ILE A 101 -1.49 1.15 21.96
C ILE A 101 -0.92 2.52 22.32
N GLU A 102 0.21 2.54 23.01
CA GLU A 102 0.97 3.75 23.29
C GLU A 102 2.39 3.64 22.73
N LEU A 103 2.71 4.52 21.79
CA LEU A 103 3.97 4.54 21.07
C LEU A 103 4.71 5.83 21.41
N THR A 104 5.94 5.70 21.85
CA THR A 104 6.83 6.86 22.11
C THR A 104 7.74 7.06 20.91
N ILE A 105 7.83 8.28 20.41
CA ILE A 105 8.69 8.61 19.27
C ILE A 105 10.17 8.41 19.62
N ASP A 106 10.94 7.89 18.67
CA ASP A 106 12.36 7.54 18.77
C ASP A 106 12.67 6.46 19.82
N SER A 107 11.64 5.72 20.27
CA SER A 107 11.78 4.58 21.17
C SER A 107 11.38 3.29 20.46
N ASN A 108 12.09 2.21 20.78
CA ASN A 108 11.69 0.85 20.40
C ASN A 108 10.68 0.27 21.39
N THR A 109 10.39 0.96 22.50
CA THR A 109 9.44 0.50 23.50
C THR A 109 8.05 1.02 23.16
N THR A 110 7.08 0.11 23.12
CA THR A 110 5.66 0.42 23.00
C THR A 110 4.88 -0.27 24.10
N PHE A 111 3.73 0.28 24.48
CA PHE A 111 2.82 -0.37 25.42
C PHE A 111 1.55 -0.80 24.71
N ILE A 112 1.16 -2.05 24.88
CA ILE A 112 -0.07 -2.63 24.34
C ILE A 112 -0.87 -3.15 25.52
N ASN A 113 -2.03 -2.53 25.77
CA ASN A 113 -2.86 -2.82 26.95
C ASN A 113 -2.06 -2.72 28.27
N GLY A 114 -1.16 -1.74 28.36
CA GLY A 114 -0.28 -1.52 29.52
C GLY A 114 0.88 -2.50 29.64
N LYS A 115 1.02 -3.48 28.74
CA LYS A 115 2.16 -4.39 28.68
C LYS A 115 3.22 -3.85 27.75
N GLU A 116 4.46 -3.84 28.21
CA GLU A 116 5.60 -3.46 27.39
C GLU A 116 5.82 -4.47 26.25
N GLN A 117 6.05 -3.95 25.05
CA GLN A 117 6.41 -4.70 23.85
C GLN A 117 7.54 -3.96 23.13
N THR A 118 8.36 -4.72 22.39
CA THR A 118 9.48 -4.16 21.63
C THR A 118 9.12 -4.07 20.15
N LEU A 119 9.25 -2.88 19.60
CA LEU A 119 9.15 -2.62 18.16
C LEU A 119 10.41 -3.12 17.45
N GLU A 120 10.22 -3.68 16.26
CA GLU A 120 11.34 -4.08 15.41
C GLU A 120 12.12 -2.87 14.86
N ALA A 121 11.47 -1.72 14.74
CA ALA A 121 12.09 -0.43 14.43
C ALA A 121 11.39 0.70 15.20
N PRO A 122 12.10 1.78 15.58
CA PRO A 122 11.51 2.86 16.36
C PRO A 122 10.40 3.55 15.58
N ALA A 123 9.37 4.01 16.30
CA ALA A 123 8.43 4.97 15.74
C ALA A 123 9.15 6.29 15.48
N ILE A 124 9.00 6.88 14.29
CA ILE A 124 9.70 8.12 13.93
C ILE A 124 8.72 9.18 13.44
N ILE A 125 9.13 10.44 13.54
CA ILE A 125 8.43 11.54 12.86
C ILE A 125 9.19 11.89 11.59
N LYS A 126 8.48 11.90 10.47
CA LYS A 126 8.97 12.38 9.17
C LYS A 126 7.89 13.26 8.54
N ASP A 127 8.27 14.43 8.05
CA ASP A 127 7.38 15.40 7.39
C ASP A 127 6.11 15.72 8.22
N GLY A 128 6.26 15.82 9.55
CA GLY A 128 5.15 16.11 10.47
C GLY A 128 4.18 14.95 10.69
N ARG A 129 4.51 13.74 10.25
CA ARG A 129 3.73 12.52 10.45
C ARG A 129 4.48 11.47 11.25
N THR A 130 3.75 10.73 12.07
CA THR A 130 4.28 9.57 12.80
C THR A 130 4.26 8.34 11.91
N TYR A 131 5.42 7.71 11.79
CA TYR A 131 5.64 6.47 11.05
C TYR A 131 6.00 5.34 12.00
N ILE A 132 5.43 4.16 11.73
CA ILE A 132 5.58 2.99 12.60
C ILE A 132 5.80 1.71 11.80
N PRO A 133 6.43 0.67 12.38
CA PRO A 133 6.42 -0.67 11.82
C PRO A 133 4.99 -1.19 11.76
N VAL A 134 4.52 -1.50 10.55
CA VAL A 134 3.11 -1.84 10.31
C VAL A 134 2.66 -3.12 11.00
N ARG A 135 3.53 -4.14 11.07
CA ARG A 135 3.19 -5.48 11.55
C ARG A 135 2.70 -5.46 13.00
N LEU A 136 3.53 -4.94 13.91
CA LEU A 136 3.23 -4.99 15.35
C LEU A 136 1.89 -4.32 15.69
N VAL A 137 1.61 -3.18 15.06
CA VAL A 137 0.41 -2.40 15.37
C VAL A 137 -0.85 -3.04 14.82
N LEU A 138 -0.81 -3.58 13.60
CA LEU A 138 -1.98 -4.20 13.00
C LEU A 138 -2.29 -5.58 13.61
N GLU A 139 -1.26 -6.40 13.88
CA GLU A 139 -1.46 -7.72 14.50
C GLU A 139 -2.12 -7.63 15.88
N THR A 140 -1.90 -6.52 16.59
CA THR A 140 -2.56 -6.22 17.87
C THR A 140 -4.09 -6.08 17.74
N PHE A 141 -4.60 -5.74 16.56
CA PHE A 141 -6.03 -5.65 16.27
C PHE A 141 -6.60 -6.91 15.60
N ASN A 142 -5.91 -8.06 15.74
CA ASN A 142 -6.30 -9.34 15.13
C ASN A 142 -6.37 -9.27 13.58
N VAL A 143 -5.50 -8.44 12.99
CA VAL A 143 -5.36 -8.28 11.55
C VAL A 143 -4.10 -9.02 11.10
N HIS A 144 -4.16 -9.75 9.99
CA HIS A 144 -3.01 -10.41 9.42
C HIS A 144 -2.21 -9.45 8.52
N VAL A 145 -0.88 -9.45 8.64
CA VAL A 145 0.00 -8.62 7.82
C VAL A 145 1.03 -9.46 7.07
N GLY A 146 0.85 -9.54 5.76
CA GLY A 146 1.79 -10.10 4.81
C GLY A 146 2.72 -9.05 4.18
N TRP A 147 3.84 -9.52 3.65
CA TRP A 147 4.77 -8.73 2.85
C TRP A 147 5.05 -9.44 1.53
N SER A 148 4.84 -8.74 0.41
CA SER A 148 5.33 -9.16 -0.90
C SER A 148 6.62 -8.42 -1.22
N ASN A 149 7.73 -9.16 -1.26
CA ASN A 149 9.02 -8.60 -1.60
C ASN A 149 9.09 -8.17 -3.08
N GLU A 150 8.52 -8.96 -3.98
CA GLU A 150 8.55 -8.70 -5.42
C GLU A 150 7.79 -7.41 -5.77
N SER A 151 6.59 -7.24 -5.21
CA SER A 151 5.74 -6.09 -5.51
C SER A 151 5.89 -4.96 -4.49
N ARG A 152 6.73 -5.11 -3.46
CA ARG A 152 6.86 -4.16 -2.34
C ARG A 152 5.49 -3.76 -1.74
N LEU A 153 4.62 -4.75 -1.57
CA LEU A 153 3.27 -4.58 -1.04
C LEU A 153 3.18 -5.07 0.40
N VAL A 154 2.62 -4.24 1.26
CA VAL A 154 2.08 -4.66 2.56
C VAL A 154 0.66 -5.17 2.31
N LEU A 155 0.44 -6.46 2.56
CA LEU A 155 -0.85 -7.11 2.41
C LEU A 155 -1.52 -7.18 3.78
N VAL A 156 -2.71 -6.62 3.91
CA VAL A 156 -3.41 -6.52 5.19
C VAL A 156 -4.78 -7.18 5.09
N SER A 157 -5.04 -8.17 5.94
CA SER A 157 -6.32 -8.88 6.02
C SER A 157 -7.00 -8.69 7.37
N SER A 158 -8.21 -8.15 7.37
CA SER A 158 -9.00 -7.94 8.59
C SER A 158 -9.60 -9.21 9.17
N ASP A 159 -9.70 -10.29 8.38
CA ASP A 159 -10.26 -11.57 8.81
C ASP A 159 -9.25 -12.48 9.54
N GLY A 160 -8.01 -12.02 9.71
CA GLY A 160 -6.93 -12.75 10.36
C GLY A 160 -6.28 -13.83 9.48
N ASN A 161 -6.74 -14.01 8.24
CA ASN A 161 -6.14 -14.97 7.31
C ASN A 161 -5.12 -14.28 6.39
N PRO A 162 -4.14 -15.00 5.85
CA PRO A 162 -3.24 -14.45 4.83
C PRO A 162 -4.00 -14.06 3.56
N LEU A 163 -3.82 -12.81 3.12
CA LEU A 163 -4.19 -12.43 1.75
C LEU A 163 -3.26 -13.13 0.76
N VAL A 164 -3.83 -14.02 -0.05
CA VAL A 164 -3.11 -14.73 -1.11
C VAL A 164 -3.50 -14.12 -2.44
N LEU A 165 -2.52 -13.53 -3.13
CA LEU A 165 -2.69 -12.94 -4.46
C LEU A 165 -1.73 -13.61 -5.43
N SER A 166 -2.19 -13.81 -6.66
CA SER A 166 -1.32 -14.23 -7.75
C SER A 166 -0.25 -13.17 -8.03
N PRO A 167 0.92 -13.54 -8.58
CA PRO A 167 1.96 -12.58 -8.95
C PRO A 167 1.45 -11.45 -9.86
N GLU A 168 0.50 -11.75 -10.74
CA GLU A 168 -0.10 -10.78 -11.67
C GLU A 168 -0.97 -9.75 -10.94
N GLU A 169 -1.78 -10.19 -9.98
CA GLU A 169 -2.59 -9.29 -9.15
C GLU A 169 -1.72 -8.38 -8.30
N GLN A 170 -0.65 -8.91 -7.71
CA GLN A 170 0.29 -8.11 -6.93
C GLN A 170 0.94 -7.00 -7.78
N LYS A 171 1.40 -7.35 -8.99
CA LYS A 171 1.94 -6.37 -9.95
C LYS A 171 0.90 -5.32 -10.34
N LYS A 172 -0.33 -5.74 -10.63
CA LYS A 172 -1.44 -4.84 -10.97
C LYS A 172 -1.71 -3.84 -9.83
N TYR A 173 -1.84 -4.31 -8.59
CA TYR A 173 -2.05 -3.42 -7.45
C TYR A 173 -0.88 -2.48 -7.22
N ARG A 174 0.36 -2.98 -7.38
CA ARG A 174 1.54 -2.14 -7.21
C ARG A 174 1.61 -1.03 -8.26
N PHE A 175 1.26 -1.34 -9.51
CA PHE A 175 1.19 -0.36 -10.57
C PHE A 175 0.06 0.65 -10.34
N GLN A 176 -1.12 0.19 -9.91
CA GLN A 176 -2.22 1.09 -9.58
C GLN A 176 -1.86 2.02 -8.42
N ALA A 177 -1.13 1.54 -7.40
CA ALA A 177 -0.64 2.38 -6.31
C ALA A 177 0.33 3.47 -6.82
N GLN A 178 1.22 3.14 -7.75
CA GLN A 178 2.11 4.10 -8.42
C GLN A 178 1.31 5.22 -9.10
N LEU A 179 0.35 4.84 -9.94
CA LEU A 179 -0.48 5.80 -10.68
C LEU A 179 -1.31 6.69 -9.75
N ASN A 180 -1.88 6.11 -8.68
CA ASN A 180 -2.63 6.88 -7.69
C ASN A 180 -1.78 7.98 -7.06
N TRP A 181 -0.52 7.68 -6.78
CA TRP A 181 0.41 8.63 -6.20
C TRP A 181 0.86 9.70 -7.19
N GLU A 182 1.25 9.32 -8.40
CA GLU A 182 1.65 10.28 -9.45
C GLU A 182 0.53 11.29 -9.73
N ASN A 183 -0.71 10.81 -9.81
CA ASN A 183 -1.87 11.68 -10.00
C ASN A 183 -2.12 12.63 -8.81
N LYS A 184 -1.68 12.26 -7.60
CA LYS A 184 -1.76 13.14 -6.42
C LYS A 184 -0.76 14.28 -6.50
N MET A 185 0.47 14.03 -6.96
CA MET A 185 1.53 15.04 -7.05
C MET A 185 1.25 16.15 -8.07
N HIS A 186 0.37 15.90 -9.03
CA HIS A 186 -0.01 16.87 -10.06
C HIS A 186 -1.27 17.68 -9.73
N LYS A 187 -1.84 17.55 -8.52
CA LYS A 187 -2.99 18.32 -8.03
C LYS A 187 -2.56 19.37 -7.02
#